data_AF-A0A7S2UUL8-F1
#
_entry.id   AF-A0A7S2UUL8-F1
#
_cell.length_a   1.000
_cell.length_b   1.000
_cell.length_c   1.000
_cell.angle_alpha   90.00
_cell.angle_beta   90.00
_cell.angle_gamma   90.00
#
_symmetry.space_group_name_H-M   'P 1'
#
loop_
_entity.id
_entity.type
_entity.pdbx_description
1 polymer ?
#
loop_
_entity_poly.entity_id
_entity_poly.type
_entity_poly.pdbx_seq_one_letter_code
_entity_poly.pdbx_strand_id
1 'polypeptide(L)'
;PASAPAPSPSTSQAKQEDKVYVVVGTAYVHEDEFEPQAGRLLVFAVEGEGSGAKVTLVSERETRGAVYCLESFNGKLLAGINSKVQLYRWESKGEGVYELNTECGHHGHILALHMRSRGDFIVVGDLMRSISLLLYKPIDSSIEEISRDFNANWMTAVEMVDDDYFLGAENDSNLFVVRRNAEAATDEDRTR
;
A
#
# COMPACT_ATOMS: atom_id res chain seq x y z
N PRO A 1 -26.73 27.57 -54.36
CA PRO A 1 -27.26 27.02 -53.09
C PRO A 1 -26.24 26.06 -52.47
N ALA A 2 -25.30 26.60 -51.70
CA ALA A 2 -24.32 25.82 -50.95
C ALA A 2 -24.72 25.85 -49.47
N SER A 3 -24.99 24.68 -48.89
CA SER A 3 -25.41 24.50 -47.50
C SER A 3 -24.23 24.71 -46.55
N ALA A 4 -24.40 25.58 -45.57
CA ALA A 4 -23.46 25.73 -44.46
C ALA A 4 -23.42 24.46 -43.58
N PRO A 5 -22.26 24.09 -43.00
CA PRO A 5 -22.18 22.95 -42.09
C PRO A 5 -22.75 23.34 -40.72
N ALA A 6 -23.52 22.42 -40.12
CA ALA A 6 -24.11 22.55 -38.80
C ALA A 6 -23.02 22.54 -37.70
N PRO A 7 -23.23 23.24 -36.56
CA PRO A 7 -22.28 23.24 -35.47
C PRO A 7 -22.23 21.85 -34.79
N SER A 8 -21.02 21.31 -34.64
CA SER A 8 -20.76 20.09 -33.87
C SER A 8 -21.12 20.30 -32.40
N PRO A 9 -21.77 19.34 -31.73
CA PRO A 9 -22.09 19.45 -30.31
C PRO A 9 -20.80 19.45 -29.48
N SER A 10 -20.60 20.51 -28.70
CA SER A 10 -19.54 20.59 -27.70
C SER A 10 -19.83 19.57 -26.59
N THR A 11 -19.20 18.40 -26.65
CA THR A 11 -19.17 17.49 -25.51
C THR A 11 -18.25 18.11 -24.46
N SER A 12 -18.85 18.81 -23.50
CA SER A 12 -18.17 19.16 -22.26
C SER A 12 -17.89 17.87 -21.49
N GLN A 13 -16.76 17.22 -21.79
CA GLN A 13 -16.17 16.26 -20.87
C GLN A 13 -15.85 17.07 -19.61
N ALA A 14 -16.68 16.89 -18.57
CA ALA A 14 -16.34 17.36 -17.25
C ALA A 14 -14.98 16.75 -16.92
N LYS A 15 -13.94 17.58 -16.79
CA LYS A 15 -12.69 17.17 -16.17
C LYS A 15 -13.07 16.61 -14.81
N GLN A 16 -12.99 15.29 -14.66
CA GLN A 16 -13.08 14.67 -13.35
C GLN A 16 -11.81 15.11 -12.63
N GLU A 17 -11.93 16.10 -11.76
CA GLU A 17 -10.80 16.57 -10.96
C GLU A 17 -10.33 15.40 -10.11
N ASP A 18 -9.03 15.09 -10.19
CA ASP A 18 -8.40 14.08 -9.35
C ASP A 18 -8.49 14.54 -7.90
N LYS A 19 -9.48 14.02 -7.16
CA LYS A 19 -9.69 14.35 -5.76
C LYS A 19 -8.59 13.67 -4.94
N VAL A 20 -7.83 14.46 -4.21
CA VAL A 20 -6.80 13.97 -3.28
C VAL A 20 -7.45 13.64 -1.94
N TYR A 21 -7.13 12.45 -1.43
CA TYR A 21 -7.60 11.97 -0.13
C TYR A 21 -6.42 11.79 0.82
N VAL A 22 -6.66 11.99 2.11
CA VAL A 22 -5.73 11.64 3.18
C VAL A 22 -6.24 10.36 3.84
N VAL A 23 -5.41 9.33 3.87
CA VAL A 23 -5.75 8.06 4.52
C VAL A 23 -4.97 7.91 5.81
N VAL A 24 -5.65 7.54 6.89
CA VAL A 24 -5.06 7.33 8.21
C VAL A 24 -5.32 5.92 8.68
N GLY A 25 -4.24 5.19 8.99
CA GLY A 25 -4.29 3.91 9.66
C GLY A 25 -4.28 4.11 11.18
N THR A 26 -5.13 3.39 11.90
CA THR A 26 -5.25 3.48 13.35
C THR A 26 -5.27 2.09 13.99
N ALA A 27 -5.05 2.04 15.31
CA ALA A 27 -5.19 0.86 16.14
C ALA A 27 -5.99 1.22 17.40
N TYR A 28 -6.78 0.26 17.91
CA TYR A 28 -7.33 0.32 19.26
C TYR A 28 -6.35 -0.39 20.19
N VAL A 29 -5.80 0.33 21.16
CA VAL A 29 -4.80 -0.19 22.10
C VAL A 29 -5.47 -0.37 23.46
N HIS A 30 -5.52 -1.61 23.92
CA HIS A 30 -6.07 -2.00 25.20
C HIS A 30 -4.96 -2.60 26.08
N GLU A 31 -4.95 -2.29 27.38
CA GLU A 31 -3.89 -2.74 28.30
C GLU A 31 -3.89 -4.26 28.52
N ASP A 32 -5.02 -4.92 28.31
CA ASP A 32 -5.21 -6.36 28.44
C ASP A 32 -4.87 -7.15 27.17
N GLU A 33 -4.48 -6.48 26.09
CA GLU A 33 -4.09 -7.12 24.83
C GLU A 33 -2.57 -7.04 24.61
N PHE A 34 -1.95 -8.17 24.24
CA PHE A 34 -0.53 -8.21 23.85
C PHE A 34 -0.26 -7.56 22.48
N GLU A 35 -1.23 -7.62 21.59
CA GLU A 35 -1.17 -7.06 20.25
C GLU A 35 -2.56 -6.51 19.89
N PRO A 36 -2.67 -5.30 19.28
CA PRO A 36 -3.96 -4.74 18.91
C PRO A 36 -4.75 -5.68 18.01
N GLN A 37 -5.96 -6.04 18.43
CA GLN A 37 -6.85 -6.93 17.66
C GLN A 37 -7.77 -6.16 16.69
N ALA A 38 -7.91 -4.85 16.89
CA ALA A 38 -8.76 -4.00 16.10
C ALA A 38 -8.05 -2.70 15.69
N GLY A 39 -8.43 -2.18 14.53
CA GLY A 39 -7.95 -0.92 14.00
C GLY A 39 -8.89 -0.40 12.92
N ARG A 40 -8.49 0.68 12.26
CA ARG A 40 -9.29 1.30 11.18
C ARG A 40 -8.44 1.97 10.13
N LEU A 41 -8.95 1.98 8.90
CA LEU A 41 -8.56 2.87 7.83
C LEU A 41 -9.61 3.98 7.72
N LEU A 42 -9.18 5.23 7.91
CA LEU A 42 -10.02 6.41 7.81
C LEU A 42 -9.61 7.20 6.57
N VAL A 43 -10.56 7.47 5.68
CA VAL A 43 -10.33 8.25 4.46
C VAL A 43 -10.96 9.63 4.62
N PHE A 44 -10.15 10.67 4.48
CA PHE A 44 -10.56 12.05 4.59
C PHE A 44 -10.45 12.75 3.23
N ALA A 45 -11.49 13.51 2.87
CA ALA A 45 -11.39 14.52 1.83
C ALA A 45 -10.92 15.83 2.46
N VAL A 46 -10.01 16.52 1.76
CA VAL A 46 -9.54 17.86 2.13
C VAL A 46 -10.05 18.83 1.08
N GLU A 47 -10.82 19.82 1.51
CA GLU A 47 -11.41 20.84 0.63
C GLU A 47 -10.90 22.23 1.03
N GLY A 48 -10.39 22.99 0.07
CA GLY A 48 -9.75 24.29 0.30
C GLY A 48 -8.25 24.19 0.60
N GLU A 49 -7.61 25.33 0.82
CA GLU A 49 -6.15 25.44 1.02
C GLU A 49 -5.79 26.20 2.30
N GLY A 50 -4.61 25.90 2.86
CA GLY A 50 -4.06 26.60 4.03
C GLY A 50 -4.87 26.41 5.31
N SER A 51 -4.91 27.45 6.15
CA SER A 51 -5.60 27.42 7.45
C SER A 51 -7.13 27.32 7.36
N GLY A 52 -7.70 27.47 6.16
CA GLY A 52 -9.13 27.34 5.91
C GLY A 52 -9.55 25.96 5.38
N ALA A 53 -8.60 25.03 5.23
CA ALA A 53 -8.90 23.70 4.70
C ALA A 53 -9.87 22.94 5.61
N LYS A 54 -10.95 22.44 5.02
CA LYS A 54 -11.95 21.61 5.70
C LYS A 54 -11.61 20.15 5.46
N VAL A 55 -11.41 19.41 6.55
CA VAL A 55 -11.18 17.97 6.52
C VAL A 55 -12.47 17.25 6.87
N THR A 56 -12.95 16.37 6.00
CA THR A 56 -14.17 15.59 6.21
C THR A 56 -13.91 14.11 6.05
N LEU A 57 -14.32 13.30 7.03
CA LEU A 57 -14.30 11.85 6.92
C LEU A 57 -15.30 11.42 5.84
N VAL A 58 -14.83 10.70 4.82
CA VAL A 58 -15.66 10.23 3.70
C VAL A 58 -15.86 8.72 3.69
N SER A 59 -14.95 7.97 4.30
CA SER A 59 -15.07 6.53 4.42
C SER A 59 -14.29 6.01 5.63
N GLU A 60 -14.79 4.95 6.23
CA GLU A 60 -14.19 4.26 7.36
C GLU A 60 -14.27 2.76 7.12
N ARG A 61 -13.16 2.06 7.34
CA ARG A 61 -13.06 0.62 7.17
C ARG A 61 -12.36 0.01 8.37
N GLU A 62 -13.05 -0.87 9.09
CA GLU A 62 -12.47 -1.61 10.20
C GLU A 62 -11.42 -2.61 9.72
N THR A 63 -10.36 -2.76 10.51
CA THR A 63 -9.28 -3.72 10.30
C THR A 63 -9.16 -4.66 11.51
N ARG A 64 -8.78 -5.91 11.25
CA ARG A 64 -8.51 -6.92 12.29
C ARG A 64 -7.04 -6.86 12.72
N GLY A 65 -6.66 -5.73 13.30
CA GLY A 65 -5.30 -5.44 13.74
C GLY A 65 -4.92 -3.97 13.58
N ALA A 66 -3.76 -3.61 14.10
CA ALA A 66 -3.15 -2.30 13.95
C ALA A 66 -2.65 -2.08 12.52
N VAL A 67 -2.90 -0.90 11.97
CA VAL A 67 -2.35 -0.46 10.69
C VAL A 67 -1.01 0.23 10.93
N TYR A 68 0.10 -0.45 10.64
CA TYR A 68 1.46 0.05 10.91
C TYR A 68 2.01 0.93 9.79
N CYS A 69 1.72 0.58 8.54
CA CYS A 69 2.17 1.33 7.37
C CYS A 69 1.12 1.35 6.27
N LEU A 70 1.17 2.41 5.45
CA LEU A 70 0.30 2.63 4.30
C LEU A 70 1.15 3.07 3.12
N GLU A 71 0.79 2.63 1.92
CA GLU A 71 1.48 3.00 0.68
C GLU A 71 0.45 3.11 -0.46
N SER A 72 0.57 4.15 -1.28
CA SER A 72 -0.21 4.26 -2.52
C SER A 72 0.35 3.29 -3.55
N PHE A 73 -0.50 2.48 -4.18
CA PHE A 73 -0.06 1.40 -5.05
C PHE A 73 -0.95 1.27 -6.28
N ASN A 74 -0.49 1.71 -7.45
CA ASN A 74 -1.20 1.55 -8.73
C ASN A 74 -2.69 1.97 -8.68
N GLY A 75 -2.99 3.12 -8.06
CA GLY A 75 -4.37 3.62 -7.88
C GLY A 75 -5.17 2.92 -6.76
N LYS A 76 -4.50 2.07 -5.98
CA LYS A 76 -5.03 1.32 -4.83
C LYS A 76 -4.26 1.70 -3.57
N LEU A 77 -4.65 1.12 -2.45
CA LEU A 77 -4.02 1.34 -1.15
C LEU A 77 -3.47 0.04 -0.59
N LEU A 78 -2.16 -0.02 -0.36
CA LEU A 78 -1.54 -1.08 0.43
C LEU A 78 -1.52 -0.70 1.91
N ALA A 79 -1.77 -1.67 2.78
CA ALA A 79 -1.70 -1.51 4.23
C ALA A 79 -0.98 -2.69 4.88
N GLY A 80 0.00 -2.40 5.74
CA GLY A 80 0.58 -3.37 6.67
C GLY A 80 -0.27 -3.44 7.94
N ILE A 81 -0.96 -4.56 8.15
CA ILE A 81 -1.89 -4.79 9.26
C ILE A 81 -1.43 -6.00 10.05
N ASN A 82 -0.82 -5.79 11.22
CA ASN A 82 -0.13 -6.83 11.98
C ASN A 82 0.80 -7.66 11.06
N SER A 83 0.58 -8.98 10.98
CA SER A 83 1.36 -9.91 10.14
C SER A 83 0.97 -9.93 8.65
N LYS A 84 0.06 -9.06 8.21
CA LYS A 84 -0.54 -9.08 6.87
C LYS A 84 -0.17 -7.86 6.06
N VAL A 85 0.08 -8.05 4.77
CA VAL A 85 0.05 -6.98 3.78
C VAL A 85 -1.26 -7.10 3.01
N GLN A 86 -2.08 -6.06 3.01
CA GLN A 86 -3.42 -6.08 2.44
C GLN A 86 -3.62 -4.96 1.42
N LEU A 87 -4.17 -5.31 0.26
CA LEU A 87 -4.47 -4.39 -0.82
C LEU A 87 -5.96 -4.04 -0.82
N TYR A 88 -6.26 -2.75 -0.93
CA TYR A 88 -7.61 -2.22 -0.97
C TYR A 88 -7.85 -1.41 -2.24
N ARG A 89 -9.02 -1.58 -2.84
CA ARG A 89 -9.52 -0.72 -3.92
C ARG A 89 -10.41 0.37 -3.37
N TRP A 90 -10.27 1.56 -3.94
CA TRP A 90 -11.20 2.66 -3.74
C TRP A 90 -12.31 2.56 -4.78
N GLU A 91 -13.50 2.16 -4.36
CA GLU A 91 -14.63 1.91 -5.27
C GLU A 91 -15.77 2.90 -5.00
N SER A 92 -16.36 3.44 -6.08
CA SER A 92 -17.57 4.25 -5.95
C SER A 92 -18.79 3.34 -5.88
N LYS A 93 -19.65 3.57 -4.89
CA LYS A 93 -20.95 2.91 -4.76
C LYS A 93 -22.08 3.66 -5.45
N GLY A 94 -21.78 4.78 -6.10
CA GLY A 94 -22.78 5.71 -6.65
C GLY A 94 -23.07 6.87 -5.69
N GLU A 95 -23.78 7.88 -6.19
CA GLU A 95 -24.22 9.06 -5.43
C GLU A 95 -23.10 9.82 -4.68
N GLY A 96 -21.86 9.73 -5.16
CA GLY A 96 -20.70 10.36 -4.52
C GLY A 96 -20.19 9.64 -3.27
N VAL A 97 -20.72 8.44 -2.98
CA VAL A 97 -20.24 7.57 -1.90
C VAL A 97 -19.13 6.68 -2.41
N TYR A 98 -18.07 6.56 -1.62
CA TYR A 98 -16.90 5.74 -1.93
C TYR A 98 -16.50 4.89 -0.73
N GLU A 99 -15.99 3.70 -0.99
CA GLU A 99 -15.57 2.76 0.03
C GLU A 99 -14.25 2.05 -0.31
N LEU A 100 -13.49 1.70 0.74
CA LEU A 100 -12.31 0.85 0.64
C LEU A 100 -12.70 -0.62 0.73
N ASN A 101 -12.63 -1.33 -0.40
CA ASN A 101 -12.89 -2.76 -0.48
C ASN A 101 -11.59 -3.55 -0.55
N THR A 102 -11.51 -4.63 0.23
CA THR A 102 -10.36 -5.53 0.22
C THR A 102 -10.30 -6.27 -1.11
N GLU A 103 -9.14 -6.22 -1.76
CA GLU A 103 -8.87 -6.96 -3.00
C GLU A 103 -8.18 -8.28 -2.69
N CYS A 104 -7.00 -8.21 -2.09
CA CYS A 104 -6.17 -9.37 -1.80
C CYS A 104 -5.22 -9.08 -0.65
N GLY A 105 -4.46 -10.08 -0.22
CA GLY A 105 -3.44 -9.88 0.79
C GLY A 105 -2.47 -11.05 0.86
N HIS A 106 -1.37 -10.81 1.53
CA HIS A 106 -0.33 -11.77 1.83
C HIS A 106 -0.14 -11.86 3.35
N HIS A 107 0.12 -13.07 3.83
CA HIS A 107 0.37 -13.40 5.23
C HIS A 107 1.72 -14.08 5.32
N GLY A 108 2.35 -14.00 6.49
CA GLY A 108 3.65 -14.64 6.71
C GLY A 108 4.72 -13.68 7.22
N HIS A 109 4.35 -12.48 7.63
CA HIS A 109 5.22 -11.59 8.41
C HIS A 109 5.01 -11.86 9.90
N ILE A 110 5.97 -11.46 10.74
CA ILE A 110 5.73 -11.34 12.18
C ILE A 110 4.92 -10.06 12.41
N LEU A 111 5.47 -8.91 12.01
CA LEU A 111 4.75 -7.65 11.85
C LEU A 111 5.26 -6.93 10.59
N ALA A 112 4.36 -6.51 9.71
CA ALA A 112 4.67 -5.72 8.52
C ALA A 112 4.74 -4.22 8.90
N LEU A 113 5.90 -3.79 9.41
CA LEU A 113 6.09 -2.44 9.98
C LEU A 113 6.42 -1.38 8.93
N HIS A 114 7.19 -1.75 7.92
CA HIS A 114 7.65 -0.82 6.87
C HIS A 114 7.34 -1.39 5.51
N MET A 115 6.94 -0.53 4.57
CA MET A 115 6.57 -0.95 3.23
C MET A 115 6.91 0.13 2.22
N ARG A 116 7.39 -0.31 1.05
CA ARG A 116 7.62 0.51 -0.14
C ARG A 116 7.16 -0.24 -1.37
N SER A 117 6.82 0.50 -2.41
CA SER A 117 6.37 -0.11 -3.66
C SER A 117 6.98 0.57 -4.88
N ARG A 118 7.18 -0.21 -5.94
CA ARG A 118 7.69 0.26 -7.22
C ARG A 118 7.20 -0.64 -8.35
N GLY A 119 6.37 -0.09 -9.24
CA GLY A 119 5.66 -0.89 -10.23
C GLY A 119 4.73 -1.89 -9.53
N ASP A 120 4.91 -3.18 -9.81
CA ASP A 120 4.16 -4.27 -9.16
C ASP A 120 4.91 -4.90 -7.97
N PHE A 121 6.14 -4.45 -7.69
CA PHE A 121 6.94 -4.94 -6.58
C PHE A 121 6.59 -4.20 -5.28
N ILE A 122 6.57 -4.96 -4.19
CA ILE A 122 6.31 -4.47 -2.84
C ILE A 122 7.42 -5.00 -1.96
N VAL A 123 8.15 -4.11 -1.30
CA VAL A 123 9.18 -4.48 -0.32
C VAL A 123 8.63 -4.25 1.08
N VAL A 124 8.78 -5.25 1.94
CA VAL A 124 8.28 -5.25 3.31
C VAL A 124 9.44 -5.43 4.27
N GLY A 125 9.60 -4.48 5.19
CA GLY A 125 10.47 -4.60 6.36
C GLY A 125 9.67 -5.18 7.54
N ASP A 126 10.05 -6.38 7.95
CA ASP A 126 9.42 -7.13 9.04
C ASP A 126 10.08 -6.79 10.39
N LEU A 127 9.34 -6.83 11.50
CA LEU A 127 9.90 -6.60 12.85
C LEU A 127 11.15 -7.43 13.14
N MET A 128 11.21 -8.69 12.70
CA MET A 128 12.35 -9.59 13.01
C MET A 128 12.77 -10.51 11.87
N ARG A 129 12.09 -10.48 10.71
CA ARG A 129 12.39 -11.32 9.54
C ARG A 129 12.98 -10.53 8.38
N SER A 130 13.80 -9.52 8.69
CA SER A 130 14.50 -8.67 7.70
C SER A 130 13.55 -8.16 6.60
N ILE A 131 14.01 -8.22 5.34
CA ILE A 131 13.31 -7.72 4.16
C ILE A 131 12.71 -8.89 3.38
N SER A 132 11.49 -8.70 2.89
CA SER A 132 10.84 -9.59 1.92
C SER A 132 10.37 -8.80 0.70
N LEU A 133 10.47 -9.44 -0.47
CA LEU A 133 10.02 -8.91 -1.74
C LEU A 133 8.77 -9.66 -2.18
N LEU A 134 7.67 -8.94 -2.30
CA LEU A 134 6.40 -9.43 -2.82
C LEU A 134 6.16 -8.88 -4.23
N LEU A 135 5.38 -9.61 -5.02
CA LEU A 135 4.89 -9.21 -6.33
C LEU A 135 3.38 -9.29 -6.35
N TYR A 136 2.76 -8.18 -6.75
CA TYR A 136 1.36 -8.16 -7.09
C TYR A 136 1.14 -8.68 -8.51
N LYS A 137 0.20 -9.61 -8.68
CA LYS A 137 -0.24 -10.12 -9.98
C LYS A 137 -1.63 -9.56 -10.29
N PRO A 138 -1.76 -8.54 -11.17
CA PRO A 138 -3.04 -7.89 -11.42
C PRO A 138 -4.12 -8.82 -11.97
N ILE A 139 -3.73 -9.76 -12.83
CA ILE A 139 -4.66 -10.71 -13.47
C ILE A 139 -5.27 -11.64 -12.44
N ASP A 140 -4.45 -12.13 -11.51
CA ASP A 140 -4.87 -13.09 -10.49
C ASP A 140 -5.45 -12.40 -9.25
N SER A 141 -5.32 -11.07 -9.16
CA SER A 141 -5.63 -10.29 -7.95
C SER A 141 -5.00 -10.92 -6.71
N SER A 142 -3.70 -11.22 -6.78
CA SER A 142 -2.95 -11.90 -5.73
C SER A 142 -1.63 -11.19 -5.43
N ILE A 143 -1.11 -11.39 -4.21
CA ILE A 143 0.23 -10.96 -3.81
C ILE A 143 1.02 -12.20 -3.43
N GLU A 144 2.15 -12.40 -4.08
CA GLU A 144 3.03 -13.54 -3.88
C GLU A 144 4.40 -13.09 -3.37
N GLU A 145 4.98 -13.86 -2.45
CA GLU A 145 6.38 -13.66 -2.05
C GLU A 145 7.30 -14.24 -3.11
N ILE A 146 8.18 -13.40 -3.67
CA ILE A 146 9.18 -13.82 -4.65
C ILE A 146 10.44 -14.29 -3.94
N SER A 147 10.91 -13.49 -2.98
CA SER A 147 12.18 -13.70 -2.32
C SER A 147 12.21 -13.02 -0.97
N ARG A 148 13.10 -13.48 -0.09
CA ARG A 148 13.24 -12.95 1.26
C ARG A 148 14.68 -13.09 1.73
N ASP A 149 15.14 -12.06 2.44
CA ASP A 149 16.37 -12.15 3.22
C ASP A 149 16.12 -12.98 4.48
N PHE A 150 16.80 -14.13 4.58
CA PHE A 150 16.63 -15.07 5.70
C PHE A 150 17.40 -14.67 6.96
N ASN A 151 18.10 -13.53 6.95
CA ASN A 151 18.70 -12.99 8.17
C ASN A 151 17.64 -12.50 9.16
N ALA A 152 17.97 -12.58 10.46
CA ALA A 152 17.09 -12.16 11.55
C ALA A 152 17.34 -10.70 11.93
N ASN A 153 17.17 -9.78 10.97
CA ASN A 153 17.38 -8.35 11.19
C ASN A 153 16.11 -7.70 11.73
N TRP A 154 16.25 -6.85 12.75
CA TRP A 154 15.15 -6.13 13.36
C TRP A 154 14.98 -4.77 12.72
N MET A 155 14.02 -4.68 11.79
CA MET A 155 13.95 -3.56 10.86
C MET A 155 13.45 -2.28 11.52
N THR A 156 14.05 -1.15 11.13
CA THR A 156 13.65 0.21 11.53
C THR A 156 13.26 1.09 10.35
N ALA A 157 13.74 0.77 9.14
CA ALA A 157 13.32 1.38 7.88
C ALA A 157 13.68 0.48 6.69
N VAL A 158 12.95 0.66 5.58
CA VAL A 158 13.25 0.01 4.30
C VAL A 158 13.02 0.98 3.16
N GLU A 159 13.85 0.91 2.11
CA GLU A 159 13.71 1.73 0.92
C GLU A 159 14.09 0.97 -0.36
N MET A 160 13.41 1.26 -1.48
CA MET A 160 13.75 0.68 -2.79
C MET A 160 14.71 1.61 -3.51
N VAL A 161 15.96 1.17 -3.73
CA VAL A 161 16.96 1.96 -4.46
C VAL A 161 16.65 1.91 -5.96
N ASP A 162 16.38 0.71 -6.47
CA ASP A 162 15.92 0.47 -7.83
C ASP A 162 15.05 -0.81 -7.90
N ASP A 163 14.96 -1.43 -9.07
CA ASP A 163 14.13 -2.61 -9.32
C ASP A 163 14.75 -3.91 -8.73
N ASP A 164 16.04 -3.92 -8.42
CA ASP A 164 16.80 -5.09 -7.96
C ASP A 164 17.47 -4.91 -6.60
N TYR A 165 17.70 -3.68 -6.14
CA TYR A 165 18.42 -3.36 -4.91
C TYR A 165 17.52 -2.69 -3.87
N PHE A 166 17.52 -3.25 -2.65
CA PHE A 166 16.69 -2.80 -1.54
C PHE A 166 17.57 -2.47 -0.33
N LEU A 167 17.38 -1.28 0.24
CA LEU A 167 18.12 -0.77 1.38
C LEU A 167 17.33 -1.05 2.67
N GLY A 168 18.01 -1.60 3.67
CA GLY A 168 17.48 -1.83 5.00
C GLY A 168 18.26 -1.09 6.08
N ALA A 169 17.54 -0.64 7.10
CA ALA A 169 18.12 -0.18 8.37
C ALA A 169 17.59 -1.06 9.50
N GLU A 170 18.46 -1.39 10.46
CA GLU A 170 18.11 -2.24 11.61
C GLU A 170 18.35 -1.56 12.96
N ASN A 171 17.85 -2.17 14.04
CA ASN A 171 17.89 -1.63 15.41
C ASN A 171 19.32 -1.45 15.95
N ASP A 172 20.29 -2.23 15.49
CA ASP A 172 21.71 -2.11 15.85
C ASP A 172 22.43 -0.96 15.13
N SER A 173 21.66 -0.06 14.50
CA SER A 173 22.15 1.13 13.79
C SER A 173 23.02 0.82 12.57
N ASN A 174 22.85 -0.37 11.98
CA ASN A 174 23.49 -0.73 10.72
C ASN A 174 22.58 -0.43 9.53
N LEU A 175 23.23 -0.22 8.37
CA LEU A 175 22.59 -0.19 7.06
C LEU A 175 23.10 -1.37 6.23
N PHE A 176 22.22 -2.00 5.49
CA PHE A 176 22.56 -3.10 4.58
C PHE A 176 21.76 -2.99 3.29
N VAL A 177 22.30 -3.56 2.21
CA VAL A 177 21.61 -3.64 0.91
C VAL A 177 21.50 -5.10 0.53
N VAL A 178 20.29 -5.52 0.16
CA VAL A 178 20.03 -6.82 -0.44
C VAL A 178 19.73 -6.64 -1.92
N ARG A 179 20.04 -7.67 -2.71
CA ARG A 179 19.81 -7.67 -4.16
C ARG A 179 18.97 -8.88 -4.54
N ARG A 180 17.95 -8.66 -5.36
CA ARG A 180 17.17 -9.73 -5.99
C ARG A 180 18.04 -10.58 -6.92
N ASN A 181 18.03 -11.89 -6.74
CA ASN A 181 18.77 -12.83 -7.58
C ASN A 181 17.93 -13.35 -8.76
N ALA A 182 17.56 -12.47 -9.69
CA ALA A 182 16.66 -12.82 -10.80
C ALA A 182 17.27 -13.86 -11.79
N GLU A 183 18.60 -13.89 -11.91
CA GLU A 183 19.32 -14.75 -12.86
C GLU A 183 19.72 -16.12 -12.27
N ALA A 184 19.30 -16.43 -11.04
CA ALA A 184 19.65 -17.70 -10.40
C ALA A 184 19.17 -18.90 -11.22
N ALA A 185 19.98 -19.96 -11.22
CA ALA A 185 19.72 -21.17 -11.98
C ALA A 185 18.63 -22.04 -11.34
N THR A 186 18.48 -21.97 -10.01
CA THR A 186 17.49 -22.74 -9.26
C THR A 186 16.44 -21.82 -8.66
N ASP A 187 15.21 -22.31 -8.51
CA ASP A 187 14.15 -21.55 -7.85
C ASP A 187 14.46 -21.31 -6.37
N GLU A 188 15.17 -22.24 -5.72
CA GLU A 188 15.63 -22.04 -4.34
C GLU A 188 16.56 -20.82 -4.23
N ASP A 189 17.52 -20.69 -5.14
CA ASP A 189 18.46 -19.56 -5.14
C ASP A 189 17.81 -18.22 -5.54
N ARG A 190 16.68 -18.24 -6.27
CA ARG A 190 15.90 -17.03 -6.60
C ARG A 190 15.09 -16.51 -5.42
N THR A 191 14.69 -17.41 -4.52
CA THR A 191 13.90 -17.06 -3.33
C THR A 191 14.73 -16.50 -2.17
N ARG A 192 16.06 -16.61 -2.26
CA ARG A 192 17.02 -16.13 -1.24
C ARG A 192 17.60 -14.77 -1.57
#